data_AF-R9UAM9-F1
#
_entry.id   AF-R9UAM9-F1
#
_cell.length_a   1.000
_cell.length_b   1.000
_cell.length_c   1.000
_cell.angle_alpha   90.00
_cell.angle_beta   90.00
_cell.angle_gamma   90.00
#
_symmetry.space_group_name_H-M   'P 1'
#
loop_
_entity.id
_entity.type
_entity.pdbx_description
1 polymer ?
#
loop_
_entity_poly.entity_id
_entity_poly.type
_entity_poly.pdbx_seq_one_letter_code
_entity_poly.pdbx_strand_id
1 'polypeptide(L)'
;MSLEDFKFIYWMEYAHRMWGRALGIMFALPFSYFLRKGYITLGLGLRLSGLFALGAGQGFIGWWMVKSGLEEPESEYSEPRVSPYRLAAHLTSAFAIYSGLLWNALSVVMPEPPAESLAWVNGATKVKRLVIPVSLIVGVTAISGAFVAGNDAGRAYNTFPKMGDTWIPDDVLSMKPLLRNFFENTSTVQLDQR
;
A
#
# COMPACT_ATOMS: atom_id res chain seq x y z
N MET A 1 16.65 -11.20 20.33
CA MET A 1 15.25 -11.67 20.12
C MET A 1 15.02 -12.91 20.98
N SER A 2 13.94 -12.95 21.76
CA SER A 2 13.54 -14.16 22.49
C SER A 2 12.83 -15.16 21.55
N LEU A 3 12.66 -16.42 21.97
CA LEU A 3 11.92 -17.42 21.19
C LEU A 3 10.44 -17.02 20.99
N GLU A 4 9.87 -16.32 21.96
CA GLU A 4 8.49 -15.85 21.90
C GLU A 4 8.33 -14.75 20.85
N ASP A 5 9.24 -13.76 20.85
CA ASP A 5 9.29 -12.69 19.84
C ASP A 5 9.40 -13.28 18.42
N PHE A 6 10.26 -14.29 18.25
CA PHE A 6 10.42 -14.98 16.97
C PHE A 6 9.12 -15.64 16.51
N LYS A 7 8.46 -16.40 17.41
CA LYS A 7 7.21 -17.09 17.08
C LYS A 7 6.12 -16.11 16.67
N PHE A 8 6.02 -14.98 17.36
CA PHE A 8 5.04 -13.95 17.03
C PHE A 8 5.26 -13.42 15.60
N ILE A 9 6.49 -13.00 15.28
CA ILE A 9 6.84 -12.50 13.94
C ILE A 9 6.59 -13.58 12.88
N TYR A 10 7.05 -14.81 13.12
CA TYR A 10 6.87 -15.94 12.21
C TYR A 10 5.39 -16.20 11.89
N TRP A 11 4.53 -16.26 12.92
CA TRP A 11 3.11 -16.55 12.72
C TRP A 11 2.39 -15.42 12.00
N MET A 12 2.76 -14.16 12.28
CA MET A 12 2.21 -13.01 11.55
C MET A 12 2.58 -13.07 10.07
N GLU A 13 3.84 -13.34 9.73
CA GLU A 13 4.26 -13.49 8.34
C GLU A 13 3.61 -14.69 7.65
N TYR A 14 3.56 -15.83 8.32
CA TYR A 14 2.95 -17.04 7.79
C TYR A 14 1.46 -16.81 7.50
N ALA A 15 0.72 -16.25 8.48
CA ALA A 15 -0.69 -15.94 8.34
C ALA A 15 -0.94 -14.95 7.20
N HIS A 16 -0.13 -13.89 7.09
CA HIS A 16 -0.22 -12.93 5.98
C HIS A 16 -0.05 -13.61 4.61
N ARG A 17 0.94 -14.50 4.46
CA ARG A 17 1.17 -15.26 3.23
C ARG A 17 0.05 -16.27 2.94
N MET A 18 -0.53 -16.90 3.96
CA MET A 18 -1.70 -17.77 3.79
C MET A 18 -2.93 -16.97 3.36
N TRP A 19 -3.12 -15.79 3.95
CA TRP A 19 -4.22 -14.89 3.63
C TRP A 19 -4.18 -14.42 2.18
N GLY A 20 -3.00 -14.04 1.66
CA GLY A 20 -2.83 -13.69 0.25
C GLY A 20 -3.23 -14.82 -0.70
N ARG A 21 -2.87 -16.08 -0.39
CA ARG A 21 -3.28 -17.25 -1.18
C ARG A 21 -4.78 -17.49 -1.10
N ALA A 22 -5.36 -17.40 0.09
CA ALA A 22 -6.80 -17.56 0.30
C ALA A 22 -7.60 -16.51 -0.48
N LEU A 23 -7.18 -15.24 -0.47
CA LEU A 23 -7.78 -14.17 -1.27
C LEU A 23 -7.74 -14.47 -2.77
N GLY A 24 -6.63 -15.03 -3.27
CA GLY A 24 -6.51 -15.47 -4.66
C GLY A 24 -7.57 -16.51 -5.04
N ILE A 25 -7.78 -17.51 -4.18
CA ILE A 25 -8.80 -18.56 -4.38
C ILE A 25 -10.22 -17.96 -4.29
N MET A 26 -10.46 -17.14 -3.27
CA MET A 26 -11.75 -16.47 -3.03
C MET A 26 -12.14 -15.53 -4.17
N PHE A 27 -11.17 -14.96 -4.88
CA PHE A 27 -11.44 -14.20 -6.09
C PHE A 27 -11.63 -15.11 -7.30
N ALA A 28 -10.71 -16.06 -7.53
CA ALA A 28 -10.66 -16.86 -8.76
C ALA A 28 -11.88 -17.76 -8.94
N LEU A 29 -12.38 -18.38 -7.87
CA LEU A 29 -13.48 -19.34 -7.95
C LEU A 29 -14.82 -18.67 -8.34
N PRO A 30 -15.32 -17.64 -7.63
CA PRO A 30 -16.53 -16.93 -8.04
C PRO A 30 -16.36 -16.24 -9.39
N PHE A 31 -15.20 -15.63 -9.65
CA PHE A 31 -14.94 -14.96 -10.93
C PHE A 31 -15.07 -15.93 -12.10
N SER A 32 -14.43 -17.10 -12.01
CA SER A 32 -14.47 -18.14 -13.04
C SER A 32 -15.89 -18.69 -13.23
N TYR A 33 -16.63 -18.87 -12.13
CA TYR A 33 -18.03 -19.29 -12.18
C TYR A 33 -18.91 -18.26 -12.90
N PHE A 34 -18.84 -16.98 -12.52
CA PHE A 34 -19.64 -15.91 -13.12
C PHE A 34 -19.27 -15.67 -14.59
N LEU A 35 -17.99 -15.77 -14.94
CA LEU A 35 -17.53 -15.66 -16.32
C LEU A 35 -18.11 -16.80 -17.18
N ARG A 36 -18.00 -18.05 -16.71
CA ARG A 36 -18.53 -19.22 -17.44
C ARG A 36 -20.06 -19.19 -17.56
N LYS A 37 -20.75 -18.66 -16.57
CA LYS A 37 -22.22 -18.52 -16.58
C LYS A 37 -22.72 -17.32 -17.40
N GLY A 38 -21.82 -16.44 -17.85
CA GLY A 38 -22.20 -15.21 -18.56
C GLY A 38 -22.93 -14.20 -17.68
N TYR A 39 -22.72 -14.24 -16.36
CA TYR A 39 -23.37 -13.31 -15.41
C TYR A 39 -22.72 -11.93 -15.39
N ILE A 40 -21.53 -11.79 -15.96
CA ILE A 40 -20.79 -10.53 -16.04
C ILE A 40 -20.64 -10.09 -17.49
N THR A 41 -20.70 -8.78 -17.72
CA THR A 41 -20.46 -8.19 -19.03
C THR A 41 -19.00 -8.37 -19.44
N LEU A 42 -18.71 -8.35 -20.74
CA LEU A 42 -17.33 -8.44 -21.24
C LEU A 42 -16.42 -7.35 -20.64
N GLY A 43 -16.92 -6.12 -20.52
CA GLY A 43 -16.18 -5.01 -19.92
C GLY A 43 -15.83 -5.24 -18.44
N LEU A 44 -16.78 -5.75 -17.65
CA LEU A 44 -16.52 -6.10 -16.26
C LEU A 44 -15.56 -7.29 -16.16
N GLY A 45 -15.73 -8.31 -17.00
CA GLY A 45 -14.84 -9.47 -17.08
C GLY A 45 -13.39 -9.08 -17.38
N LEU A 46 -13.15 -8.19 -18.35
CA LEU A 46 -11.80 -7.71 -18.67
C LEU A 46 -11.16 -6.93 -17.51
N ARG A 47 -11.94 -6.06 -16.84
CA ARG A 47 -11.45 -5.31 -15.66
C ARG A 47 -11.08 -6.24 -14.51
N LEU A 48 -11.95 -7.19 -14.19
CA LEU A 48 -11.71 -8.17 -13.12
C LEU A 48 -10.54 -9.11 -13.45
N SER A 49 -10.36 -9.51 -14.71
CA SER A 49 -9.18 -10.25 -15.16
C SER A 49 -7.89 -9.44 -14.95
N GLY A 50 -7.90 -8.15 -15.29
CA GLY A 50 -6.76 -7.27 -15.05
C GLY A 50 -6.43 -7.14 -13.57
N LEU A 51 -7.44 -6.93 -12.72
CA LEU A 51 -7.27 -6.87 -11.26
C LEU A 51 -6.78 -8.21 -10.68
N PHE A 52 -7.24 -9.34 -11.22
CA PHE A 52 -6.75 -10.66 -10.82
C PHE A 52 -5.27 -10.86 -11.18
N ALA A 53 -4.87 -10.45 -12.38
CA ALA A 53 -3.47 -10.50 -12.81
C ALA A 53 -2.58 -9.60 -11.93
N LEU A 54 -3.03 -8.38 -11.61
CA LEU A 54 -2.34 -7.49 -10.67
C LEU A 54 -2.28 -8.09 -9.26
N GLY A 55 -3.35 -8.74 -8.80
CA GLY A 55 -3.41 -9.47 -7.54
C GLY A 55 -2.43 -10.65 -7.48
N ALA A 56 -2.30 -11.43 -8.55
CA ALA A 56 -1.26 -12.46 -8.67
C ALA A 56 0.14 -11.82 -8.65
N GLY A 57 0.29 -10.69 -9.34
CA GLY A 57 1.49 -9.85 -9.30
C GLY A 57 1.86 -9.36 -7.90
N GLN A 58 0.90 -9.18 -6.99
CA GLN A 58 1.20 -8.85 -5.58
C GLN A 58 2.04 -9.91 -4.91
N GLY A 59 1.77 -11.19 -5.19
CA GLY A 59 2.59 -12.29 -4.65
C GLY A 59 4.04 -12.18 -5.12
N PHE A 60 4.25 -11.79 -6.38
CA PHE A 60 5.59 -11.55 -6.92
C PHE A 60 6.27 -10.34 -6.27
N ILE A 61 5.57 -9.21 -6.14
CA ILE A 61 6.11 -8.01 -5.48
C ILE A 61 6.46 -8.30 -4.01
N GLY A 62 5.59 -9.01 -3.30
CA GLY A 62 5.83 -9.43 -1.91
C GLY A 62 7.04 -10.35 -1.77
N TRP A 63 7.22 -11.30 -2.69
CA TRP A 63 8.43 -12.12 -2.74
C TRP A 63 9.69 -11.28 -3.03
N TRP A 64 9.62 -10.37 -3.99
CA TRP A 64 10.74 -9.49 -4.35
C TRP A 64 11.14 -8.57 -3.19
N MET A 65 10.16 -8.10 -2.41
CA MET A 65 10.35 -7.36 -1.17
C MET A 65 11.07 -8.22 -0.12
N VAL A 66 10.53 -9.39 0.23
CA VAL A 66 11.16 -10.25 1.25
C VAL A 66 12.57 -10.66 0.83
N LYS A 67 12.78 -10.95 -0.47
CA LYS A 67 14.10 -11.30 -1.00
C LYS A 67 15.15 -10.21 -0.75
N SER A 68 14.80 -8.91 -0.75
CA SER A 68 15.79 -7.86 -0.42
C SER A 68 16.36 -7.98 0.99
N GLY A 69 15.56 -8.48 1.94
CA GLY A 69 16.03 -8.64 3.31
C GLY A 69 16.89 -9.86 3.53
N LEU A 70 17.06 -10.74 2.53
CA LEU A 70 17.84 -11.97 2.64
C LEU A 70 19.22 -11.87 1.98
N GLU A 71 19.62 -10.65 1.59
CA GLU A 71 20.97 -10.38 1.05
C GLU A 71 22.01 -10.50 2.17
N GLU A 72 23.28 -10.77 1.82
CA GLU A 72 24.33 -10.98 2.82
C GLU A 72 24.47 -9.73 3.71
N PRO A 73 24.37 -9.89 5.04
CA PRO A 73 24.47 -8.77 5.95
C PRO A 73 25.88 -8.14 5.87
N GLU A 74 25.95 -6.81 5.85
CA GLU A 74 27.23 -6.07 5.82
C GLU A 74 28.12 -6.39 7.04
N SER A 75 27.51 -6.84 8.15
CA SER A 75 28.20 -7.32 9.34
C SER A 75 27.39 -8.38 10.08
N GLU A 76 28.02 -9.20 10.93
CA GLU A 76 27.32 -10.17 11.79
C GLU A 76 26.26 -9.55 12.71
N TYR A 77 26.31 -8.23 12.93
CA TYR A 77 25.37 -7.49 13.77
C TYR A 77 24.28 -6.76 12.99
N SER A 78 24.31 -6.75 11.65
CA SER A 78 23.27 -6.06 10.88
C SER A 78 22.01 -6.91 10.77
N GLU A 79 20.88 -6.31 11.14
CA GLU A 79 19.57 -6.96 11.07
C GLU A 79 19.10 -7.07 9.61
N PRO A 80 18.65 -8.27 9.17
CA PRO A 80 18.03 -8.46 7.86
C PRO A 80 16.80 -7.55 7.69
N ARG A 81 16.85 -6.63 6.72
CA ARG A 81 15.78 -5.64 6.49
C ARG A 81 15.36 -5.56 5.04
N VAL A 82 14.05 -5.46 4.81
CA VAL A 82 13.52 -5.27 3.46
C VAL A 82 13.79 -3.84 2.99
N SER A 83 14.00 -3.68 1.68
CA SER A 83 14.18 -2.36 1.07
C SER A 83 12.93 -1.49 1.25
N PRO A 84 13.04 -0.24 1.74
CA PRO A 84 11.91 0.68 1.87
C PRO A 84 11.17 0.89 0.54
N TYR A 85 11.91 0.94 -0.57
CA TYR A 85 11.35 1.07 -1.91
C TYR A 85 10.48 -0.12 -2.31
N ARG A 86 10.91 -1.35 -1.99
CA ARG A 86 10.16 -2.57 -2.31
C ARG A 86 8.91 -2.70 -1.43
N LEU A 87 9.03 -2.30 -0.15
CA LEU A 87 7.90 -2.21 0.77
C LEU A 87 6.86 -1.20 0.29
N ALA A 88 7.30 0.01 -0.06
CA ALA A 88 6.42 1.05 -0.62
C ALA A 88 5.75 0.60 -1.92
N ALA A 89 6.49 -0.07 -2.81
CA ALA A 89 5.93 -0.63 -4.04
C ALA A 89 4.84 -1.68 -3.75
N HIS A 90 5.07 -2.58 -2.78
CA HIS A 90 4.09 -3.58 -2.38
C HIS A 90 2.82 -2.93 -1.82
N LEU A 91 2.96 -2.00 -0.87
CA LEU A 91 1.82 -1.30 -0.28
C LEU A 91 1.03 -0.50 -1.32
N THR A 92 1.71 0.29 -2.14
CA THR A 92 1.07 1.14 -3.16
C THR A 92 0.24 0.32 -4.14
N SER A 93 0.82 -0.78 -4.63
CA SER A 93 0.15 -1.66 -5.58
C SER A 93 -1.02 -2.43 -4.94
N ALA A 94 -0.90 -2.84 -3.67
CA ALA A 94 -2.02 -3.39 -2.91
C ALA A 94 -3.18 -2.38 -2.76
N PHE A 95 -2.88 -1.12 -2.43
CA PHE A 95 -3.89 -0.05 -2.35
C PHE A 95 -4.57 0.22 -3.70
N ALA A 96 -3.81 0.22 -4.79
CA ALA A 96 -4.36 0.40 -6.14
C ALA A 96 -5.33 -0.73 -6.51
N ILE A 97 -4.96 -1.99 -6.22
CA ILE A 97 -5.83 -3.16 -6.46
C ILE A 97 -7.07 -3.10 -5.59
N TYR A 98 -6.92 -2.83 -4.29
CA TYR A 98 -8.05 -2.69 -3.37
C TYR A 98 -9.02 -1.59 -3.82
N SER A 99 -8.50 -0.42 -4.18
CA SER A 99 -9.31 0.70 -4.69
C SER A 99 -10.03 0.33 -5.98
N GLY A 100 -9.36 -0.38 -6.89
CA GLY A 100 -9.96 -0.89 -8.13
C GLY A 100 -11.07 -1.92 -7.87
N LEU A 101 -10.86 -2.85 -6.94
CA LEU A 101 -11.86 -3.83 -6.52
C LEU A 101 -13.07 -3.16 -5.88
N LEU A 102 -12.82 -2.24 -4.94
CA LEU A 102 -13.86 -1.48 -4.26
C LEU A 102 -14.66 -0.65 -5.26
N TRP A 103 -13.99 0.04 -6.18
CA TRP A 103 -14.66 0.80 -7.25
C TRP A 103 -15.59 -0.09 -8.09
N ASN A 104 -15.12 -1.26 -8.52
CA ASN A 104 -15.95 -2.18 -9.30
C ASN A 104 -17.10 -2.76 -8.48
N ALA A 105 -16.88 -3.09 -7.20
CA ALA A 105 -17.93 -3.55 -6.31
C ALA A 105 -19.03 -2.49 -6.13
N LEU A 106 -18.65 -1.24 -5.86
CA LEU A 106 -19.60 -0.13 -5.74
C LEU A 106 -20.31 0.14 -7.06
N SER A 107 -19.63 0.03 -8.20
CA SER A 107 -20.26 0.21 -9.53
C SER A 107 -21.32 -0.85 -9.83
N VAL A 108 -21.15 -2.07 -9.31
CA VAL A 108 -22.12 -3.16 -9.48
C VAL A 108 -23.28 -3.05 -8.49
N VAL A 109 -23.00 -2.70 -7.24
CA VAL A 109 -24.01 -2.58 -6.16
C VAL A 109 -24.83 -1.30 -6.28
N MET A 110 -24.22 -0.22 -6.77
CA MET A 110 -24.82 1.10 -6.97
C MET A 110 -24.63 1.51 -8.44
N PRO A 111 -25.36 0.87 -9.38
CA PRO A 111 -25.31 1.28 -10.78
C PRO A 111 -25.71 2.75 -10.91
N GLU A 112 -25.05 3.49 -11.81
CA GLU A 112 -25.40 4.88 -12.05
C GLU A 112 -26.90 4.98 -12.39
N PRO A 113 -27.66 5.86 -11.72
CA PRO A 113 -29.04 6.08 -12.13
C PRO A 113 -29.06 6.57 -13.58
N PRO A 114 -30.09 6.22 -14.37
CA PRO A 114 -30.31 6.89 -15.66
C PRO A 114 -30.18 8.40 -15.44
N ALA A 115 -29.53 9.14 -16.34
CA ALA A 115 -29.14 10.53 -16.12
C ALA A 115 -30.32 11.43 -15.69
N GLU A 116 -30.59 11.47 -14.39
CA GLU A 116 -31.76 12.09 -13.81
C GLU A 116 -31.33 13.41 -13.19
N SER A 117 -31.46 14.45 -14.01
CA SER A 117 -31.26 15.87 -13.70
C SER A 117 -29.83 16.44 -13.77
N LEU A 118 -29.75 17.66 -14.31
CA LEU A 118 -28.57 18.52 -14.30
C LEU A 118 -28.05 18.77 -12.86
N ALA A 119 -28.95 18.73 -11.87
CA ALA A 119 -28.62 18.92 -10.45
C ALA A 119 -27.74 17.77 -9.91
N TRP A 120 -28.04 16.51 -10.29
CA TRP A 120 -27.22 15.36 -9.91
C TRP A 120 -25.81 15.44 -10.50
N VAL A 121 -25.69 15.76 -11.80
CA VAL A 121 -24.40 15.91 -12.49
C VAL A 121 -23.55 17.03 -11.85
N ASN A 122 -24.18 18.16 -11.54
CA ASN A 122 -23.51 19.27 -10.87
C ASN A 122 -23.08 18.93 -9.43
N GLY A 123 -23.92 18.20 -8.69
CA GLY A 123 -23.61 17.69 -7.35
C GLY A 123 -22.43 16.71 -7.37
N ALA A 124 -22.46 15.71 -8.25
CA ALA A 124 -21.39 14.74 -8.43
C ALA A 124 -20.07 15.41 -8.84
N THR A 125 -20.11 16.46 -9.68
CA THR A 125 -18.93 17.22 -10.08
C THR A 125 -18.30 17.97 -8.90
N LYS A 126 -19.11 18.60 -8.04
CA LYS A 126 -18.63 19.26 -6.82
C LYS A 126 -17.96 18.28 -5.87
N VAL A 127 -18.58 17.12 -5.65
CA VAL A 127 -18.02 16.06 -4.80
C VAL A 127 -16.70 15.54 -5.38
N LYS A 128 -16.64 15.25 -6.70
CA LYS A 128 -15.40 14.80 -7.35
C LYS A 128 -14.24 15.79 -7.18
N ARG A 129 -14.50 17.11 -7.25
CA ARG A 129 -13.48 18.14 -7.03
C ARG A 129 -12.86 18.12 -5.63
N LEU A 130 -13.58 17.64 -4.63
CA LEU A 130 -13.07 17.49 -3.26
C LEU A 130 -12.47 16.10 -3.02
N VAL A 131 -13.11 15.04 -3.50
CA VAL A 131 -12.69 13.66 -3.25
C VAL A 131 -11.36 13.34 -3.94
N ILE A 132 -11.13 13.83 -5.17
CA ILE A 132 -9.88 13.55 -5.89
C ILE A 132 -8.64 14.06 -5.13
N PRO A 133 -8.54 15.35 -4.73
CA PRO A 133 -7.36 15.82 -4.00
C PRO A 133 -7.24 15.16 -2.62
N VAL A 134 -8.35 14.93 -1.90
CA VAL A 134 -8.29 14.22 -0.61
C VAL A 134 -7.77 12.80 -0.77
N SER A 135 -8.25 12.06 -1.77
CA SER A 135 -7.75 10.70 -2.07
C SER A 135 -6.27 10.70 -2.46
N LEU A 136 -5.80 11.72 -3.19
CA LEU A 136 -4.38 11.88 -3.50
C LEU A 136 -3.55 12.13 -2.24
N ILE A 137 -4.01 13.01 -1.35
CA ILE A 137 -3.34 13.28 -0.07
C ILE A 137 -3.27 12.00 0.76
N VAL A 138 -4.39 11.27 0.91
CA VAL A 138 -4.42 9.99 1.63
C VAL A 138 -3.46 8.98 0.99
N GLY A 139 -3.39 8.90 -0.33
CA GLY A 139 -2.45 8.05 -1.05
C GLY A 139 -1.00 8.41 -0.76
N VAL A 140 -0.65 9.71 -0.83
CA VAL A 140 0.69 10.20 -0.51
C VAL A 140 1.06 9.88 0.95
N THR A 141 0.16 10.11 1.91
CA THR A 141 0.37 9.78 3.33
C THR A 141 0.54 8.27 3.55
N ALA A 142 -0.20 7.42 2.84
CA ALA A 142 -0.04 5.97 2.94
C ALA A 142 1.33 5.51 2.41
N ILE A 143 1.79 6.10 1.29
CA ILE A 143 3.08 5.79 0.67
C ILE A 143 4.24 6.29 1.55
N SER A 144 4.15 7.53 2.06
CA SER A 144 5.15 8.08 2.98
C SER A 144 5.26 7.23 4.26
N GLY A 145 4.14 6.74 4.80
CA GLY A 145 4.12 5.79 5.91
C GLY A 145 4.87 4.48 5.63
N ALA A 146 4.90 4.00 4.38
CA ALA A 146 5.69 2.83 4.01
C ALA A 146 7.20 3.09 4.09
N PHE A 147 7.64 4.31 3.74
CA PHE A 147 9.04 4.72 3.91
C PHE A 147 9.40 4.89 5.39
N VAL A 148 8.49 5.40 6.22
CA VAL A 148 8.69 5.44 7.68
C VAL A 148 8.87 4.04 8.25
N ALA A 149 8.02 3.09 7.86
CA ALA A 149 8.12 1.71 8.31
C ALA A 149 9.39 1.01 7.78
N GLY A 150 9.72 1.21 6.50
CA GLY A 150 10.89 0.57 5.88
C GLY A 150 12.24 1.08 6.40
N ASN A 151 12.31 2.32 6.89
CA ASN A 151 13.51 2.91 7.46
C ASN A 151 13.54 2.84 9.01
N ASP A 152 12.59 2.14 9.64
CA ASP A 152 12.39 2.13 11.11
C ASP A 152 12.29 3.53 11.74
N ALA A 153 11.88 4.52 10.95
CA ALA A 153 11.86 5.92 11.35
C ALA A 153 10.73 6.23 12.35
N GLY A 154 9.76 5.33 12.52
CA GLY A 154 8.66 5.50 13.47
C GLY A 154 9.11 5.65 14.93
N ARG A 155 10.35 5.27 15.27
CA ARG A 155 10.91 5.33 16.62
C ARG A 155 12.00 6.39 16.81
N ALA A 156 12.36 7.13 15.77
CA ALA A 156 13.50 8.07 15.83
C ALA A 156 13.18 9.28 16.72
N TYR A 157 11.99 9.85 16.57
CA TYR A 157 11.51 10.96 17.41
C TYR A 157 10.15 10.62 18.02
N ASN A 158 10.13 10.35 19.33
CA ASN A 158 8.94 9.88 20.05
C ASN A 158 8.16 11.00 20.77
N THR A 159 8.41 12.26 20.41
CA THR A 159 7.64 13.42 20.89
C THR A 159 6.79 14.03 19.76
N PHE A 160 5.74 14.75 20.15
CA PHE A 160 4.85 15.50 19.25
C PHE A 160 4.38 16.78 19.96
N PRO A 161 4.26 17.94 19.25
CA PRO A 161 4.50 18.14 17.82
C PRO A 161 5.98 18.25 17.42
N LYS A 162 6.87 18.48 18.39
CA LYS A 162 8.33 18.56 18.18
C LYS A 162 8.97 17.21 17.87
N MET A 163 10.19 17.22 17.36
CA MET A 163 11.07 16.06 17.13
C MET A 163 12.20 16.11 18.15
N GLY A 164 11.97 15.56 19.34
CA GLY A 164 12.80 15.82 20.52
C GLY A 164 12.57 17.25 21.03
N ASP A 165 13.64 18.03 21.16
CA ASP A 165 13.60 19.43 21.61
C ASP A 165 13.41 20.44 20.47
N THR A 166 13.63 20.02 19.22
CA THR A 166 13.57 20.85 18.02
C THR A 166 12.28 20.61 17.23
N TRP A 167 11.92 21.54 16.35
CA TRP A 167 10.79 21.36 15.42
C TRP A 167 11.20 20.61 14.15
N ILE A 168 12.41 20.89 13.67
CA ILE A 168 13.02 20.28 12.50
C ILE A 168 14.42 19.86 12.93
N PRO A 169 14.78 18.57 12.84
CA PRO A 169 16.14 18.11 13.12
C PRO A 169 17.17 18.65 12.11
N ASP A 170 18.43 18.81 12.53
CA ASP A 170 19.47 19.41 11.69
C ASP A 170 19.94 18.48 10.56
N ASP A 171 19.68 17.18 10.67
CA ASP A 171 20.14 16.15 9.75
C ASP A 171 19.18 15.89 8.57
N VAL A 172 18.04 16.57 8.48
CA VAL A 172 16.98 16.32 7.47
C VAL A 172 17.41 16.47 6.00
N LEU A 173 18.57 17.07 5.73
CA LEU A 173 19.14 17.18 4.38
C LEU A 173 20.61 16.70 4.31
N SER A 174 21.02 15.85 5.27
CA SER A 174 22.40 15.41 5.40
C SER A 174 22.86 14.44 4.29
N MET A 175 21.95 13.68 3.67
CA MET A 175 22.28 12.70 2.64
C MET A 175 22.49 13.36 1.26
N LYS A 176 23.40 12.79 0.47
CA LYS A 176 23.64 13.16 -0.94
C LYS A 176 23.34 11.97 -1.88
N PRO A 177 22.71 12.19 -3.05
CA PRO A 177 22.06 13.44 -3.47
C PRO A 177 20.86 13.81 -2.58
N LEU A 178 20.48 15.11 -2.56
CA LEU A 178 19.45 15.65 -1.66
C LEU A 178 18.13 14.88 -1.72
N LEU A 179 17.76 14.36 -2.89
CA LEU A 179 16.54 13.59 -3.10
C LEU A 179 16.44 12.33 -2.22
N ARG A 180 17.57 11.72 -1.86
CA ARG A 180 17.57 10.53 -1.00
C ARG A 180 17.02 10.81 0.39
N ASN A 181 17.09 12.05 0.87
CA ASN A 181 16.58 12.36 2.21
C ASN A 181 15.08 12.07 2.34
N PHE A 182 14.28 12.39 1.32
CA PHE A 182 12.84 12.16 1.31
C PHE A 182 12.42 10.67 1.31
N PHE A 183 13.37 9.73 1.14
CA PHE A 183 13.07 8.29 1.04
C PHE A 183 13.89 7.42 2.00
N GLU A 184 15.06 7.89 2.45
CA GLU A 184 16.04 7.10 3.19
C GLU A 184 16.53 7.78 4.47
N ASN A 185 16.37 9.10 4.60
CA ASN A 185 16.80 9.80 5.80
C ASN A 185 15.73 9.68 6.87
N THR A 186 16.05 8.99 7.97
CA THR A 186 15.17 8.70 9.09
C THR A 186 14.44 9.95 9.63
N SER A 187 15.16 11.05 9.82
CA SER A 187 14.58 12.31 10.33
C SER A 187 13.62 12.93 9.31
N THR A 188 14.00 12.95 8.04
CA THR A 188 13.19 13.51 6.95
C THR A 188 11.93 12.68 6.71
N VAL A 189 12.05 11.35 6.58
CA VAL A 189 10.88 10.49 6.32
C VAL A 189 9.88 10.53 7.47
N GLN A 190 10.35 10.63 8.72
CA GLN A 190 9.44 10.78 9.86
C GLN A 190 8.80 12.17 9.88
N LEU A 191 9.55 13.23 9.55
CA LEU A 191 9.02 14.59 9.45
C LEU A 191 7.94 14.71 8.37
N ASP A 192 8.19 14.16 7.18
CA ASP A 192 7.28 14.22 6.02
C ASP A 192 5.96 13.48 6.25
N GLN A 193 5.93 12.50 7.16
CA GLN A 193 4.75 11.69 7.48
C GLN A 193 3.86 12.29 8.58
N ARG A 194 4.40 13.18 9.41
CA ARG A 194 3.70 13.78 10.57
C ARG A 194 2.60 14.75 10.15
#